data_AF-A0A497HJC5-F1
#
_entry.id   AF-A0A497HJC5-F1
#
_cell.length_a   1.000
_cell.length_b   1.000
_cell.length_c   1.000
_cell.angle_alpha   90.00
_cell.angle_beta   90.00
_cell.angle_gamma   90.00
#
_symmetry.space_group_name_H-M   'P 1'
#
loop_
_entity.id
_entity.type
_entity.pdbx_description
1 polymer ?
#
loop_
_entity_poly.entity_id
_entity_poly.type
_entity_poly.pdbx_seq_one_letter_code
_entity_poly.pdbx_strand_id
1 'polypeptide(L)'
;MVKIGCEEYTHEILRIEEHVGGRYSQTLITDPEEYMRIKNEILRILNGKVSEEAVECYLQENLSLGKLTPLFFRDDIEEIMVIGSNLPVYVYERRRGHQAT
;
A
#
# COMPACT_ATOMS: atom_id res chain seq x y z
N MET A 1 0.03 -15.29 -1.82
CA MET A 1 0.82 -14.44 -0.90
C MET A 1 1.90 -13.75 -1.71
N VAL A 2 1.70 -12.47 -1.99
CA VAL A 2 2.71 -11.66 -2.67
C VAL A 2 3.72 -11.23 -1.60
N LYS A 3 4.85 -11.93 -1.53
CA LYS A 3 6.05 -11.44 -0.84
C LYS A 3 6.76 -10.50 -1.81
N ILE A 4 6.33 -9.25 -1.87
CA ILE A 4 7.14 -8.21 -2.51
C ILE A 4 7.74 -7.41 -1.36
N GLY A 5 9.04 -7.60 -1.13
CA GLY A 5 9.80 -6.62 -0.37
C GLY A 5 10.03 -5.44 -1.30
N CYS A 6 9.53 -4.25 -0.96
CA CYS A 6 9.68 -3.06 -1.81
C CYS A 6 11.13 -2.56 -1.95
N GLU A 7 12.06 -3.20 -1.23
CA GLU A 7 13.51 -2.95 -1.26
C GLU A 7 14.09 -3.03 -2.67
N GLU A 8 13.62 -3.95 -3.52
CA GLU A 8 14.13 -4.11 -4.89
C GLU A 8 13.75 -2.95 -5.83
N TYR A 9 12.72 -2.18 -5.49
CA TYR A 9 12.22 -1.07 -6.30
C TYR A 9 12.76 0.30 -5.87
N THR A 10 13.74 0.35 -4.97
CA THR A 10 14.26 1.60 -4.38
C THR A 10 14.57 2.67 -5.43
N HIS A 11 15.24 2.34 -6.53
CA HIS A 11 15.58 3.30 -7.59
C HIS A 11 14.35 3.83 -8.35
N GLU A 12 13.34 2.99 -8.54
CA GLU A 12 12.10 3.39 -9.23
C GLU A 12 11.22 4.24 -8.32
N ILE A 13 11.16 3.91 -7.02
CA ILE A 13 10.47 4.70 -5.99
C ILE A 13 11.04 6.11 -5.92
N LEU A 14 12.37 6.28 -5.88
CA LEU A 14 13.00 7.60 -5.92
C LEU A 14 12.61 8.38 -7.18
N ARG A 15 12.56 7.71 -8.34
CA ARG A 15 12.11 8.35 -9.59
C ARG A 15 10.64 8.76 -9.52
N ILE A 16 9.78 7.96 -8.88
CA ILE A 16 8.38 8.32 -8.65
C ILE A 16 8.32 9.58 -7.76
N GLU A 17 9.04 9.61 -6.63
CA GLU A 17 9.10 10.76 -5.72
C GLU A 17 9.57 12.05 -6.41
N GLU A 18 10.59 11.98 -7.27
CA GLU A 18 11.08 13.13 -8.04
C GLU A 18 9.98 13.75 -8.93
N HIS A 19 9.08 12.93 -9.47
CA HIS A 19 8.06 13.38 -10.43
C HIS A 19 6.73 13.75 -9.76
N VAL A 20 6.35 13.06 -8.68
CA VAL A 20 5.03 13.22 -8.05
C VAL A 20 5.05 13.46 -6.53
N GLY A 21 6.21 13.39 -5.88
CA GLY A 21 6.33 13.49 -4.42
C GLY A 21 5.77 14.78 -3.85
N GLY A 22 6.03 15.93 -4.51
CA GLY A 22 5.45 17.22 -4.10
C GLY A 22 3.92 17.24 -4.13
N ARG A 23 3.31 16.52 -5.08
CA ARG A 23 1.85 16.46 -5.26
C ARG A 23 1.14 15.64 -4.19
N TYR A 24 1.80 14.61 -3.67
CA TYR A 24 1.23 13.66 -2.70
C TYR A 24 1.89 13.70 -1.33
N SER A 25 2.68 14.74 -1.05
CA SER A 25 3.53 14.86 0.15
C SER A 25 2.81 14.79 1.51
N GLN A 26 1.49 14.94 1.54
CA GLN A 26 0.64 14.87 2.74
C GLN A 26 -0.58 13.96 2.53
N THR A 27 -0.50 13.06 1.56
CA THR A 27 -1.60 12.16 1.20
C THR A 27 -1.49 10.86 2.00
N LEU A 28 -2.60 10.48 2.65
CA LEU A 28 -2.80 9.15 3.20
C LEU A 28 -4.02 8.53 2.51
N ILE A 29 -3.80 7.47 1.76
CA ILE A 29 -4.83 6.75 1.00
C ILE A 29 -5.36 5.62 1.87
N THR A 30 -6.65 5.71 2.19
CA THR A 30 -7.39 4.69 2.95
C THR A 30 -8.54 4.09 2.16
N ASP A 31 -8.81 4.63 0.96
CA ASP A 31 -9.90 4.19 0.10
C ASP A 31 -9.37 3.41 -1.13
N PRO A 32 -9.92 2.23 -1.44
CA PRO A 32 -9.46 1.41 -2.57
C PRO A 32 -9.65 2.08 -3.94
N GLU A 33 -10.70 2.87 -4.13
CA GLU A 33 -10.95 3.54 -5.42
C GLU A 33 -9.96 4.67 -5.65
N GLU A 34 -9.67 5.46 -4.61
CA GLU A 34 -8.63 6.47 -4.63
C GLU A 34 -7.25 5.86 -4.87
N TYR A 35 -6.95 4.74 -4.22
CA TYR A 35 -5.72 3.99 -4.41
C TYR A 35 -5.50 3.63 -5.89
N MET A 36 -6.53 3.04 -6.52
CA MET A 36 -6.49 2.69 -7.94
C MET A 36 -6.42 3.91 -8.86
N ARG A 37 -7.12 5.00 -8.51
CA ARG A 37 -7.07 6.26 -9.26
C ARG A 37 -5.66 6.84 -9.29
N ILE A 38 -5.01 6.94 -8.12
CA ILE A 38 -3.67 7.50 -8.00
C ILE A 38 -2.64 6.58 -8.66
N LYS A 39 -2.76 5.26 -8.50
CA LYS A 39 -1.94 4.28 -9.22
C LYS A 39 -1.95 4.52 -10.72
N ASN A 40 -3.14 4.57 -11.31
CA ASN A 40 -3.30 4.79 -12.75
C ASN A 40 -2.77 6.15 -13.20
N GLU A 41 -2.91 7.17 -12.36
CA GLU A 41 -2.37 8.50 -12.63
C GLU A 41 -0.83 8.52 -12.65
N ILE A 42 -0.18 7.90 -11.66
CA ILE A 42 1.29 7.80 -11.61
C ILE A 42 1.82 7.01 -12.81
N LEU A 43 1.18 5.88 -13.14
CA LEU A 43 1.55 5.08 -14.32
C LEU A 43 1.49 5.89 -15.62
N ARG A 44 0.46 6.73 -15.78
CA ARG A 44 0.33 7.63 -16.94
C ARG A 44 1.41 8.72 -16.97
N ILE A 45 1.70 9.34 -15.82
CA ILE A 45 2.74 10.38 -15.70
C ILE A 45 4.12 9.83 -16.08
N LEU A 46 4.42 8.61 -15.63
CA LEU A 46 5.72 8.00 -15.84
C LEU A 46 5.85 7.23 -17.16
N ASN A 47 4.73 6.92 -17.83
CA ASN A 47 4.68 6.41 -19.20
C ASN A 47 5.67 5.26 -19.48
N GLY A 48 5.65 4.22 -18.64
CA GLY A 48 6.51 3.03 -18.78
C GLY A 48 7.96 3.20 -18.32
N LYS A 49 8.33 4.33 -17.70
CA LYS A 49 9.67 4.55 -17.10
C LYS A 49 9.90 3.79 -15.79
N VAL A 50 8.84 3.23 -15.21
CA VAL A 50 8.84 2.42 -14.00
C VAL A 50 7.85 1.26 -14.19
N SER A 51 8.07 0.18 -13.45
CA SER A 51 7.22 -0.99 -13.35
C SER A 51 5.94 -0.69 -12.58
N GLU A 52 4.90 -1.49 -12.81
CA GLU A 52 3.65 -1.37 -12.05
C GLU A 52 3.85 -1.74 -10.58
N GLU A 53 4.70 -2.73 -10.32
CA GLU A 53 5.08 -3.18 -8.99
C GLU A 53 5.82 -2.10 -8.20
N ALA A 54 6.69 -1.30 -8.83
CA ALA A 54 7.30 -0.15 -8.18
C ALA A 54 6.28 0.92 -7.78
N VAL A 55 5.27 1.17 -8.63
CA VAL A 55 4.18 2.11 -8.30
C VAL A 55 3.33 1.57 -7.16
N GLU A 56 3.02 0.28 -7.18
CA GLU A 56 2.31 -0.40 -6.09
C GLU A 56 3.08 -0.26 -4.77
N CYS A 57 4.39 -0.52 -4.78
CA CYS A 57 5.26 -0.35 -3.62
C CYS A 57 5.33 1.10 -3.13
N TYR A 58 5.45 2.06 -4.03
CA TYR A 58 5.42 3.48 -3.68
C TYR A 58 4.12 3.84 -2.96
N LEU A 59 2.97 3.41 -3.50
CA LEU A 59 1.67 3.68 -2.90
C LEU A 59 1.51 3.03 -1.53
N GLN A 60 1.85 1.75 -1.38
CA GLN A 60 1.74 1.04 -0.11
C GLN A 60 2.61 1.69 0.96
N GLU A 61 3.90 1.90 0.67
CA GLU A 61 4.89 2.30 1.68
C GLU A 61 4.91 3.81 1.96
N ASN A 62 4.60 4.65 0.96
CA ASN A 62 4.72 6.12 1.12
C ASN A 62 3.37 6.82 1.24
N LEU A 63 2.32 6.30 0.60
CA LEU A 63 1.03 6.97 0.52
C LEU A 63 -0.09 6.21 1.25
N SER A 64 0.20 5.07 1.89
CA SER A 64 -0.81 4.28 2.62
C SER A 64 -0.20 3.67 3.90
N LEU A 65 -0.75 2.55 4.37
CA LEU A 65 -0.43 1.92 5.66
C LEU A 65 0.62 0.81 5.53
N GLY A 66 1.48 0.87 4.51
CA GLY A 66 2.48 -0.16 4.21
C GLY A 66 1.84 -1.53 4.03
N LYS A 67 2.39 -2.53 4.72
CA LYS A 67 1.88 -3.91 4.72
C LYS A 67 0.44 -4.07 5.26
N LEU A 68 -0.10 -3.07 5.97
CA LEU A 68 -1.49 -3.11 6.45
C LEU A 68 -2.49 -2.65 5.39
N THR A 69 -2.04 -1.98 4.32
CA THR A 69 -2.88 -1.46 3.23
C THR A 69 -3.91 -2.49 2.71
N PRO A 70 -3.53 -3.76 2.40
CA PRO A 70 -4.49 -4.74 1.90
C PRO A 70 -5.57 -5.11 2.92
N LEU A 71 -5.25 -5.07 4.21
CA LEU A 71 -6.22 -5.37 5.29
C LEU A 71 -7.19 -4.21 5.47
N PHE A 72 -6.73 -2.97 5.29
CA PHE A 72 -7.57 -1.78 5.42
C PHE A 72 -8.64 -1.70 4.33
N PHE A 73 -8.38 -2.29 3.16
CA PHE A 73 -9.32 -2.31 2.03
C PHE A 73 -10.37 -3.42 2.11
N ARG A 74 -10.30 -4.28 3.13
CA ARG A 74 -11.26 -5.35 3.35
C ARG A 74 -12.45 -4.84 4.15
N ASP A 75 -13.63 -4.87 3.54
CA ASP A 75 -14.90 -4.44 4.15
C ASP A 75 -15.44 -5.42 5.21
N ASP A 76 -14.91 -6.64 5.25
CA ASP A 76 -15.27 -7.69 6.18
C ASP A 76 -14.44 -7.67 7.47
N ILE A 77 -13.38 -6.87 7.53
CA ILE A 77 -12.57 -6.65 8.72
C ILE A 77 -13.13 -5.45 9.50
N GLU A 78 -13.34 -5.63 10.80
CA GLU A 78 -13.80 -4.54 11.69
C GLU A 78 -12.68 -4.04 12.61
N GLU A 79 -11.64 -4.86 12.85
CA GLU A 79 -10.50 -4.53 13.69
C GLU A 79 -9.20 -5.09 13.12
N ILE A 80 -8.12 -4.30 13.19
CA ILE A 80 -6.74 -4.72 12.90
C ILE A 80 -5.92 -4.48 14.16
N MET A 81 -5.28 -5.53 14.70
CA MET A 81 -4.49 -5.49 15.92
C MET A 81 -3.02 -5.84 15.64
N VAL A 82 -2.14 -4.91 15.99
CA VAL A 82 -0.68 -5.10 15.96
C VAL A 82 -0.19 -5.18 17.41
N ILE A 83 0.16 -6.39 17.86
CA ILE A 83 0.41 -6.66 19.29
C ILE A 83 1.89 -6.72 19.67
N GLY A 84 2.79 -6.70 18.70
CA GLY A 84 4.23 -6.73 18.94
C GLY A 84 5.05 -7.02 17.70
N SER A 85 6.36 -6.88 17.82
CA SER A 85 7.30 -7.21 16.75
C SER A 85 7.40 -8.72 16.53
N ASN A 86 7.56 -9.16 15.28
CA ASN A 86 7.69 -10.58 14.89
C ASN A 86 6.51 -11.48 15.30
N LEU A 87 5.36 -10.88 15.62
CA LEU A 87 4.10 -11.58 15.84
C LEU A 87 3.17 -11.36 14.64
N PRO A 88 2.22 -12.28 14.39
CA PRO A 88 1.20 -12.06 13.37
C PRO A 88 0.40 -10.78 13.65
N VAL A 89 -0.10 -10.17 12.58
CA VAL A 89 -1.20 -9.22 12.71
C VAL A 89 -2.46 -10.03 12.97
N TYR A 90 -3.30 -9.56 13.88
CA TYR A 90 -4.59 -10.18 14.14
C TYR A 90 -5.67 -9.28 13.57
N VAL A 91 -6.73 -9.90 13.04
CA VAL A 91 -7.89 -9.19 12.51
C VAL A 91 -9.15 -9.74 13.14
N TYR A 92 -10.16 -8.88 13.34
CA TYR A 92 -11.50 -9.34 13.61
C TYR A 92 -12.31 -9.30 12.32
N GLU A 93 -12.63 -10.47 11.77
CA GLU A 93 -13.52 -10.59 10.61
C GLU A 93 -14.97 -10.74 11.07
N ARG A 94 -15.89 -9.93 10.53
CA ARG A 94 -17.31 -9.86 10.95
C ARG A 94 -17.98 -11.24 11.06
N ARG A 95 -17.62 -12.18 10.19
CA ARG A 95 -18.21 -13.53 10.13
C ARG A 95 -17.42 -14.60 10.86
N ARG A 96 -16.13 -14.37 11.12
CA ARG A 96 -15.20 -15.41 11.61
C ARG A 96 -14.55 -15.06 12.96
N GLY A 97 -14.82 -13.88 13.49
CA GLY A 97 -14.21 -13.38 14.72
C GLY A 97 -12.71 -13.16 14.55
N HIS A 98 -11.94 -13.32 15.63
CA HIS A 98 -10.50 -13.12 15.62
C HIS A 98 -9.77 -14.17 14.80
N GLN A 99 -8.92 -13.72 13.88
CA GLN A 99 -8.08 -14.53 13.02
C GLN A 99 -6.66 -13.94 13.02
N ALA A 100 -5.64 -14.80 12.94
CA ALA A 100 -4.30 -14.36 12.59
C ALA A 100 -4.18 -14.24 11.06
N THR A 101 -3.50 -13.21 10.57
CA THR A 101 -3.26 -12.96 9.12
C THR A 101 -2.10 -13.76 8.57
#